data_AF-A0A2W5SEK8-F1
#
_entry.id   AF-A0A2W5SEK8-F1
#
_cell.length_a   1.000
_cell.length_b   1.000
_cell.length_c   1.000
_cell.angle_alpha   90.00
_cell.angle_beta   90.00
_cell.angle_gamma   90.00
#
_symmetry.space_group_name_H-M   'P 1'
#
loop_
_entity.id
_entity.type
_entity.pdbx_description
1 polymer ?
#
loop_
_entity_poly.entity_id
_entity_poly.type
_entity_poly.pdbx_seq_one_letter_code
_entity_poly.pdbx_strand_id
1 'polypeptide(L)'
;MLKLQRRHDVGFAAYHVRSGGFMVGGIQHQDHAPAKSWVWTIGTVNLSADGRGPAHGSGGDREEAMAMLATRWRLWLSLAGLGEIEGDATPRDPPPLALDPRDGGPSEDYTVASNGVALGLVGRAFGVDTSQWYWTSSAVYDCERGGSRRGGGLTRDAAHAGFTEAWLAWLALAALQGAPIEAVSAET
;
A
#
# COMPACT_ATOMS: atom_id res chain seq x y z
N MET A 1 -2.11 11.79 9.06
CA MET A 1 -0.88 12.62 9.15
C MET A 1 0.33 11.71 9.18
N LEU A 2 1.33 11.96 8.33
CA LEU A 2 2.56 11.16 8.28
C LEU A 2 3.57 11.55 9.38
N LYS A 3 4.33 10.58 9.89
CA LYS A 3 5.38 10.75 10.91
C LYS A 3 6.67 10.01 10.51
N LEU A 4 7.82 10.59 10.82
CA LEU A 4 9.13 9.95 10.67
C LEU A 4 9.57 9.26 11.96
N GLN A 5 10.04 8.02 11.86
CA GLN A 5 10.70 7.29 12.94
C GLN A 5 12.10 6.88 12.48
N ARG A 6 13.15 7.30 13.19
CA ARG A 6 14.53 6.94 12.86
C ARG A 6 14.75 5.43 13.02
N ARG A 7 15.46 4.83 12.06
CA ARG A 7 16.02 3.48 12.18
C ARG A 7 17.36 3.54 12.92
N HIS A 8 17.52 2.67 13.91
CA HIS A 8 18.73 2.56 14.73
C HIS A 8 19.53 1.28 14.43
N ASP A 9 18.94 0.39 13.62
CA ASP A 9 19.43 -0.92 13.21
C ASP A 9 20.33 -0.88 11.95
N VAL A 10 20.52 0.30 11.34
CA VAL A 10 21.30 0.48 10.11
C VAL A 10 22.38 1.55 10.25
N GLY A 11 23.53 1.33 9.60
CA GLY A 11 24.71 2.20 9.66
C GLY A 11 24.62 3.52 8.85
N PHE A 12 23.45 3.87 8.35
CA PHE A 12 23.19 5.08 7.55
C PHE A 12 21.91 5.78 8.00
N ALA A 13 21.69 7.01 7.55
CA ALA A 13 20.50 7.77 7.95
C ALA A 13 19.24 7.24 7.23
N ALA A 14 18.48 6.40 7.91
CA ALA A 14 17.20 5.87 7.43
C ALA A 14 16.06 6.08 8.43
N TYR A 15 14.85 6.18 7.89
CA TYR A 15 13.62 6.46 8.62
C TYR A 15 12.48 5.62 8.07
N HIS A 16 11.64 5.09 8.94
CA HIS A 16 10.31 4.63 8.59
C HIS A 16 9.36 5.83 8.50
N VAL A 17 8.51 5.86 7.48
CA VAL A 17 7.37 6.78 7.39
C VAL A 17 6.13 6.03 7.87
N ARG A 18 5.39 6.61 8.81
CA ARG A 18 4.17 6.02 9.38
C ARG A 18 2.94 6.89 9.14
N SER A 19 1.79 6.29 8.85
CA SER A 19 0.46 6.89 8.99
C SER A 19 -0.23 6.24 10.19
N GLY A 20 -0.82 7.04 11.08
CA GLY A 20 -1.39 6.52 12.32
C GLY A 20 -0.39 5.69 13.11
N GLY A 21 -0.73 4.42 13.36
CA GLY A 21 0.14 3.43 13.99
C GLY A 21 1.00 2.61 13.02
N PHE A 22 0.88 2.75 11.70
CA PHE A 22 1.40 1.77 10.73
C PHE A 22 2.46 2.34 9.76
N MET A 23 3.43 1.52 9.33
CA MET A 23 4.46 1.92 8.35
C MET A 23 3.90 1.93 6.93
N VAL A 24 4.03 3.07 6.24
CA VAL A 24 3.56 3.28 4.85
C VAL A 24 4.71 3.44 3.85
N GLY A 25 5.94 3.59 4.33
CA GLY A 25 7.10 3.81 3.46
C GLY A 25 8.40 4.00 4.23
N GLY A 26 9.47 4.33 3.51
CA GLY A 26 10.78 4.63 4.06
C GLY A 26 11.44 5.81 3.37
N ILE A 27 12.34 6.48 4.09
CA ILE A 27 13.25 7.51 3.56
C ILE A 27 14.66 7.18 4.03
N GLN A 28 15.61 7.12 3.11
CA GLN A 28 17.00 6.78 3.41
C GLN A 28 17.99 7.59 2.59
N HIS A 29 19.10 7.95 3.20
CA HIS A 29 20.23 8.56 2.52
C HIS A 29 21.01 7.50 1.72
N GLN A 30 21.29 7.77 0.45
CA GLN A 30 22.21 6.98 -0.37
C GLN A 30 23.53 7.75 -0.55
N ASP A 31 24.59 7.23 0.06
CA ASP A 31 25.96 7.76 -0.01
C ASP A 31 26.75 7.17 -1.20
N HIS A 32 26.12 7.01 -2.36
CA HIS A 32 26.76 6.48 -3.57
C HIS A 32 26.84 7.55 -4.66
N ALA A 33 28.02 7.66 -5.28
CA ALA A 33 28.34 8.66 -6.30
C ALA A 33 27.49 8.46 -7.58
N PRO A 34 27.19 9.51 -8.37
CA PRO A 34 27.82 10.85 -8.36
C PRO A 34 27.14 11.90 -7.46
N ALA A 35 25.94 11.65 -6.91
CA ALA A 35 25.23 12.63 -6.09
C ALA A 35 24.63 11.97 -4.84
N LYS A 36 24.92 12.57 -3.68
CA LYS A 36 24.20 12.25 -2.43
C LYS A 36 22.73 12.56 -2.62
N SER A 37 21.87 11.61 -2.28
CA SER A 37 20.43 11.77 -2.46
C SER A 37 19.65 11.10 -1.33
N TRP A 38 18.44 11.59 -1.10
CA TRP A 38 17.49 11.02 -0.17
C TRP A 38 16.43 10.24 -0.95
N VAL A 39 16.59 8.93 -0.96
CA VAL A 39 15.65 8.02 -1.64
C VAL A 39 14.47 7.75 -0.72
N TRP A 40 13.28 7.93 -1.26
CA TRP A 40 12.01 7.61 -0.60
C TRP A 40 11.31 6.46 -1.33
N THR A 41 10.57 5.66 -0.57
CA THR A 41 9.75 4.56 -1.09
C THR A 41 8.41 4.52 -0.34
N ILE A 42 7.32 4.26 -1.06
CA ILE A 42 6.05 3.83 -0.46
C ILE A 42 6.06 2.30 -0.42
N GLY A 43 5.71 1.73 0.73
CA GLY A 43 5.88 0.31 1.02
C GLY A 43 5.01 -0.57 0.14
N THR A 44 5.66 -1.40 -0.68
CA THR A 44 5.11 -2.55 -1.44
C THR A 44 3.89 -2.33 -2.36
N VAL A 45 3.31 -1.12 -2.44
CA VAL A 45 2.15 -0.83 -3.29
C VAL A 45 2.53 -0.94 -4.76
N ASN A 46 2.44 -2.16 -5.32
CA ASN A 46 2.47 -2.40 -6.75
C ASN A 46 1.27 -1.72 -7.36
N LEU A 47 1.55 -0.59 -7.97
CA LEU A 47 0.64 0.05 -8.88
C LEU A 47 1.15 -0.25 -10.32
N SER A 48 0.31 -0.10 -11.34
CA SER A 48 0.57 -0.35 -12.77
C SER A 48 1.56 0.62 -13.49
N ALA A 49 1.66 0.52 -14.82
CA ALA A 49 2.49 1.40 -15.65
C ALA A 49 1.84 2.78 -15.93
N ASP A 50 0.57 2.97 -15.56
CA ASP A 50 -0.25 4.16 -15.83
C ASP A 50 -0.09 5.27 -14.77
N GLY A 51 0.95 5.22 -13.94
CA GLY A 51 1.22 6.27 -12.96
C GLY A 51 0.36 6.19 -11.71
N ARG A 52 -0.62 5.28 -11.64
CA ARG A 52 -0.72 4.41 -10.47
C ARG A 52 0.58 3.59 -10.59
N GLY A 53 1.72 4.03 -10.04
CA GLY A 53 3.03 3.34 -10.23
C GLY A 53 3.86 3.23 -8.93
N PRO A 54 4.57 2.10 -8.67
CA PRO A 54 5.12 1.71 -7.38
C PRO A 54 6.17 2.71 -6.92
N ALA A 55 5.76 3.54 -5.96
CA ALA A 55 6.34 4.86 -5.89
C ALA A 55 7.63 4.88 -5.10
N HIS A 56 8.71 5.13 -5.82
CA HIS A 56 9.99 5.54 -5.27
C HIS A 56 10.46 6.80 -5.98
N GLY A 57 11.40 7.51 -5.38
CA GLY A 57 12.02 8.69 -5.96
C GLY A 57 13.16 9.19 -5.08
N SER A 58 13.76 10.30 -5.48
CA SER A 58 14.89 10.92 -4.80
C SER A 58 14.68 12.42 -4.66
N GLY A 59 14.90 12.96 -3.46
CA GLY A 59 15.14 14.39 -3.25
C GLY A 59 16.64 14.67 -3.05
N GLY A 60 17.05 15.94 -3.24
CA GLY A 60 18.37 16.44 -2.86
C GLY A 60 18.56 16.48 -1.34
N ASP A 61 17.48 16.67 -0.59
CA ASP A 61 17.46 16.57 0.88
C ASP A 61 16.29 15.71 1.42
N ARG A 62 16.31 15.48 2.74
CA ARG A 62 15.33 14.65 3.47
C ARG A 62 13.93 15.26 3.46
N GLU A 63 13.82 16.58 3.47
CA GLU A 63 12.56 17.32 3.60
C GLU A 63 11.86 17.38 2.24
N GLU A 64 12.62 17.58 1.16
CA GLU A 64 12.15 17.39 -0.21
C GLU A 64 11.66 15.95 -0.43
N ALA A 65 12.47 14.94 -0.08
CA ALA A 65 12.09 13.53 -0.21
C ALA A 65 10.81 13.20 0.60
N MET A 66 10.63 13.80 1.77
CA MET A 66 9.42 13.66 2.59
C MET A 66 8.22 14.36 1.96
N ALA A 67 8.39 15.55 1.37
CA ALA A 67 7.33 16.27 0.68
C ALA A 67 6.86 15.53 -0.59
N MET A 68 7.79 14.96 -1.37
CA MET A 68 7.48 14.10 -2.52
C MET A 68 6.67 12.87 -2.10
N LEU A 69 7.16 12.12 -1.09
CA LEU A 69 6.45 10.95 -0.57
C LEU A 69 5.07 11.31 -0.02
N ALA A 70 4.93 12.41 0.74
CA ALA A 70 3.65 12.86 1.28
C ALA A 70 2.65 13.25 0.18
N THR A 71 3.12 13.90 -0.89
CA THR A 71 2.30 14.24 -2.06
C THR A 71 1.81 12.97 -2.77
N ARG A 72 2.71 12.01 -2.96
CA ARG A 72 2.42 10.74 -3.63
C ARG A 72 1.51 9.82 -2.80
N TRP A 73 1.64 9.85 -1.48
CA TRP A 73 0.76 9.18 -0.53
C TRP A 73 -0.68 9.72 -0.61
N ARG A 74 -0.87 11.05 -0.59
CA ARG A 74 -2.19 11.67 -0.74
C ARG A 74 -2.84 11.34 -2.09
N LEU A 75 -2.07 11.36 -3.18
CA LEU A 75 -2.56 10.94 -4.49
C LEU A 75 -3.02 9.48 -4.48
N TRP A 76 -2.26 8.58 -3.86
CA TRP A 76 -2.65 7.18 -3.74
C TRP A 76 -3.95 7.00 -2.93
N LEU A 77 -4.08 7.68 -1.78
CA LEU A 77 -5.30 7.67 -0.98
C LEU A 77 -6.52 8.14 -1.80
N SER A 78 -6.39 9.27 -2.48
CA SER A 78 -7.45 9.83 -3.35
C SER A 78 -7.87 8.84 -4.44
N LEU A 79 -6.91 8.25 -5.16
CA LEU A 79 -7.21 7.25 -6.20
C LEU A 79 -7.88 5.98 -5.62
N ALA A 80 -7.47 5.55 -4.42
CA ALA A 80 -8.05 4.39 -3.75
C ALA A 80 -9.43 4.67 -3.10
N GLY A 81 -9.92 5.91 -3.17
CA GLY A 81 -11.15 6.35 -2.48
C GLY A 81 -11.04 6.37 -0.97
N LEU A 82 -9.85 6.69 -0.43
CA LEU A 82 -9.54 6.72 0.98
C LEU A 82 -9.23 8.14 1.47
N GLY A 83 -9.53 8.39 2.75
CA GLY A 83 -9.14 9.59 3.49
C GLY A 83 -8.49 9.22 4.82
N GLU A 84 -7.75 10.17 5.40
CA GLU A 84 -7.29 10.04 6.79
C GLU A 84 -8.47 10.25 7.75
N ILE A 85 -8.44 9.59 8.92
CA ILE A 85 -9.40 9.83 10.00
C ILE A 85 -8.95 11.08 10.76
N GLU A 86 -9.82 12.10 10.79
CA GLU A 86 -9.60 13.36 11.50
C GLU A 86 -10.60 13.51 12.66
N GLY A 87 -10.08 13.69 13.88
CA GLY A 87 -10.89 13.88 15.09
C GLY A 87 -11.88 12.73 15.35
N ASP A 88 -13.07 13.10 15.84
CA ASP A 88 -14.17 12.17 16.17
C ASP A 88 -15.13 11.95 14.99
N ALA A 89 -14.66 12.09 13.74
CA ALA A 89 -15.49 11.89 12.55
C ALA A 89 -16.03 10.45 12.47
N THR A 90 -17.32 10.31 12.13
CA THR A 90 -17.96 8.99 11.93
C THR A 90 -17.18 8.17 10.90
N PRO A 91 -16.71 6.95 11.24
CA PRO A 91 -16.02 6.08 10.30
C PRO A 91 -16.83 5.84 9.02
N ARG A 92 -16.20 6.03 7.87
CA ARG A 92 -16.77 5.70 6.56
C ARG A 92 -16.21 4.37 6.06
N ASP A 93 -17.09 3.50 5.58
CA ASP A 93 -16.69 2.26 4.92
C ASP A 93 -15.77 2.56 3.71
N PRO A 94 -14.67 1.83 3.53
CA PRO A 94 -13.84 1.95 2.34
C PRO A 94 -14.59 1.45 1.09
N PRO A 95 -14.18 1.84 -0.12
CA PRO A 95 -14.76 1.30 -1.34
C PRO A 95 -14.60 -0.23 -1.42
N PRO A 96 -15.55 -0.93 -2.07
CA PRO A 96 -15.52 -2.39 -2.16
C PRO A 96 -14.29 -2.89 -2.92
N LEU A 97 -13.79 -4.06 -2.51
CA LEU A 97 -12.69 -4.73 -3.18
C LEU A 97 -13.18 -5.51 -4.40
N ALA A 98 -12.50 -5.31 -5.54
CA ALA A 98 -12.68 -6.05 -6.77
C ALA A 98 -11.56 -7.09 -6.96
N LEU A 99 -11.88 -8.17 -7.69
CA LEU A 99 -10.91 -9.15 -8.19
C LEU A 99 -10.84 -9.06 -9.72
N ASP A 100 -9.79 -8.43 -10.21
CA ASP A 100 -9.54 -8.29 -11.64
C ASP A 100 -8.56 -9.37 -12.11
N PRO A 101 -8.77 -10.03 -13.27
CA PRO A 101 -7.78 -10.96 -13.83
C PRO A 101 -6.41 -10.30 -13.97
N ARG A 102 -5.33 -11.01 -13.60
CA ARG A 102 -3.98 -10.45 -13.66
C ARG A 102 -3.40 -10.47 -15.07
N ASP A 103 -3.22 -9.31 -15.68
CA ASP A 103 -2.49 -9.15 -16.94
C ASP A 103 -1.08 -9.78 -16.85
N GLY A 104 -0.77 -10.65 -17.81
CA GLY A 104 0.52 -11.34 -17.91
C GLY A 104 0.83 -12.34 -16.79
N GLY A 105 -0.14 -12.64 -15.90
CA GLY A 105 0.00 -13.63 -14.84
C GLY A 105 -0.42 -15.05 -15.27
N PRO A 106 -0.25 -16.05 -14.37
CA PRO A 106 -0.99 -17.31 -14.45
C PRO A 106 -2.50 -17.04 -14.53
N SER A 107 -3.25 -17.88 -15.25
CA SER A 107 -4.70 -17.71 -15.48
C SER A 107 -5.58 -17.78 -14.22
N GLU A 108 -5.00 -18.13 -13.07
CA GLU A 108 -5.68 -18.21 -11.77
C GLU A 108 -5.13 -17.17 -10.75
N ASP A 109 -4.34 -16.20 -11.21
CA ASP A 109 -3.96 -15.01 -10.43
C ASP A 109 -4.92 -13.85 -10.70
N TYR A 110 -5.34 -13.18 -9.64
CA TYR A 110 -6.20 -12.00 -9.64
C TYR A 110 -5.54 -10.85 -8.88
N THR A 111 -5.59 -9.65 -9.46
CA THR A 111 -5.28 -8.41 -8.76
C THR A 111 -6.45 -8.08 -7.83
N VAL A 112 -6.17 -7.79 -6.56
CA VAL A 112 -7.17 -7.18 -5.67
C VAL A 112 -7.09 -5.67 -5.82
N ALA A 113 -8.20 -5.00 -6.12
CA ALA A 113 -8.23 -3.56 -6.36
C ALA A 113 -9.34 -2.84 -5.58
N SER A 114 -9.14 -1.56 -5.30
CA SER A 114 -10.16 -0.61 -4.81
C SER A 114 -10.17 0.61 -5.73
N ASN A 115 -11.32 0.99 -6.29
CA ASN A 115 -11.43 2.06 -7.31
C ASN A 115 -10.43 1.93 -8.49
N GLY A 116 -10.11 0.69 -8.89
CA GLY A 116 -9.11 0.41 -9.93
C GLY A 116 -7.66 0.72 -9.52
N VAL A 117 -7.38 0.81 -8.22
CA VAL A 117 -6.04 0.87 -7.65
C VAL A 117 -5.67 -0.50 -7.11
N ALA A 118 -4.60 -1.10 -7.64
CA ALA A 118 -4.11 -2.39 -7.17
C ALA A 118 -3.59 -2.31 -5.72
N LEU A 119 -4.08 -3.22 -4.87
CA LEU A 119 -3.78 -3.33 -3.43
C LEU A 119 -3.02 -4.60 -3.08
N GLY A 120 -2.98 -5.57 -3.99
CA GLY A 120 -2.28 -6.84 -3.82
C GLY A 120 -2.85 -7.90 -4.76
N LEU A 121 -2.75 -9.16 -4.36
CA LEU A 121 -3.05 -10.30 -5.21
C LEU A 121 -3.70 -11.45 -4.44
N VAL A 122 -4.65 -12.11 -5.08
CA VAL A 122 -5.17 -13.45 -4.72
C VAL A 122 -4.81 -14.37 -5.88
N GLY A 123 -4.07 -15.45 -5.62
CA GLY A 123 -3.60 -16.36 -6.66
C GLY A 123 -3.66 -17.82 -6.23
N ARG A 124 -3.28 -18.72 -7.13
CA ARG A 124 -3.21 -20.15 -6.85
C ARG A 124 -1.77 -20.64 -6.90
N ALA A 125 -1.31 -21.23 -5.81
CA ALA A 125 -0.01 -21.88 -5.74
C ALA A 125 -0.15 -23.34 -6.21
N PHE A 126 0.70 -23.73 -7.16
CA PHE A 126 0.82 -25.10 -7.64
C PHE A 126 2.04 -25.75 -6.99
N GLY A 127 1.81 -26.64 -6.03
CA GLY A 127 2.82 -27.55 -5.49
C GLY A 127 2.58 -28.98 -5.95
N VAL A 128 3.55 -29.86 -5.71
CA VAL A 128 3.32 -31.32 -5.81
C VAL A 128 2.23 -31.68 -4.79
N ASP A 129 1.17 -32.32 -5.26
CA ASP A 129 0.00 -32.80 -4.51
C ASP A 129 -0.85 -31.77 -3.73
N THR A 130 -0.58 -30.46 -3.85
CA THR A 130 -1.43 -29.41 -3.27
C THR A 130 -1.65 -28.24 -4.22
N SER A 131 -2.92 -27.94 -4.49
CA SER A 131 -3.33 -26.63 -5.03
C SER A 131 -3.95 -25.83 -3.91
N GLN A 132 -3.33 -24.73 -3.50
CA GLN A 132 -3.85 -23.84 -2.46
C GLN A 132 -3.99 -22.43 -3.01
N TRP A 133 -5.05 -21.74 -2.58
CA TRP A 133 -5.20 -20.32 -2.87
C TRP A 133 -4.40 -19.54 -1.84
N TYR A 134 -3.66 -18.54 -2.30
CA TYR A 134 -2.88 -17.64 -1.46
C TYR A 134 -3.32 -16.21 -1.71
N TRP A 135 -3.05 -15.34 -0.74
CA TRP A 135 -3.17 -13.91 -0.91
C TRP A 135 -1.92 -13.20 -0.38
N THR A 136 -1.60 -12.06 -0.98
CA THR A 136 -0.51 -11.17 -0.54
C THR A 136 -0.97 -9.73 -0.65
N SER A 137 -0.85 -8.97 0.43
CA SER A 137 -1.14 -7.54 0.41
C SER A 137 0.10 -6.73 0.02
N SER A 138 -0.06 -5.87 -0.97
CA SER A 138 0.94 -4.91 -1.39
C SER A 138 0.94 -3.66 -0.50
N ALA A 139 -0.13 -3.34 0.22
CA ALA A 139 -0.18 -2.13 1.05
C ALA A 139 0.48 -2.25 2.45
N VAL A 140 0.87 -3.46 2.87
CA VAL A 140 1.05 -3.77 4.30
C VAL A 140 2.43 -4.36 4.61
N TYR A 141 3.37 -3.50 5.03
CA TYR A 141 4.61 -3.91 5.68
C TYR A 141 4.50 -3.81 7.21
N ASP A 142 4.34 -4.95 7.87
CA ASP A 142 4.28 -5.03 9.34
C ASP A 142 5.71 -5.09 9.90
N CYS A 143 6.22 -3.96 10.41
CA CYS A 143 7.61 -3.87 10.90
C CYS A 143 7.86 -4.64 12.21
N GLU A 144 6.82 -4.99 12.97
CA GLU A 144 6.94 -5.82 14.18
C GLU A 144 6.96 -7.31 13.84
N ARG A 145 6.38 -7.69 12.69
CA ARG A 145 6.34 -9.08 12.18
C ARG A 145 7.28 -9.34 10.99
N GLY A 146 7.95 -8.32 10.49
CA GLY A 146 9.08 -8.42 9.55
C GLY A 146 8.75 -8.73 8.09
N GLY A 147 7.55 -8.42 7.58
CA GLY A 147 7.24 -8.72 6.18
C GLY A 147 5.88 -8.26 5.65
N SER A 148 5.64 -8.59 4.38
CA SER A 148 4.32 -8.43 3.75
C SER A 148 3.30 -9.38 4.38
N ARG A 149 2.08 -8.88 4.63
CA ARG A 149 1.00 -9.77 5.07
C ARG A 149 0.58 -10.70 3.93
N ARG A 150 0.60 -11.99 4.23
CA ARG A 150 0.20 -13.09 3.34
C ARG A 150 -0.61 -14.11 4.11
N GLY A 151 -1.45 -14.84 3.41
CA GLY A 151 -2.22 -15.96 3.95
C GLY A 151 -2.70 -16.86 2.81
N GLY A 152 -3.62 -17.76 3.11
CA GLY A 152 -4.19 -18.66 2.11
C GLY A 152 -5.47 -19.34 2.57
N GLY A 153 -6.07 -20.10 1.66
CA GLY A 153 -7.32 -20.81 1.85
C GLY A 153 -7.48 -21.95 0.86
N LEU A 154 -8.48 -22.80 1.10
CA LEU A 154 -8.81 -23.92 0.20
C LEU A 154 -9.52 -23.46 -1.08
N THR A 155 -10.09 -22.25 -1.09
CA THR A 155 -10.79 -21.65 -2.22
C THR A 155 -10.34 -20.20 -2.46
N ARG A 156 -10.54 -19.71 -3.69
CA ARG A 156 -10.30 -18.31 -4.06
C ARG A 156 -11.03 -17.35 -3.13
N ASP A 157 -12.30 -17.64 -2.87
CA ASP A 157 -13.18 -16.75 -2.11
C ASP A 157 -12.77 -16.71 -0.63
N ALA A 158 -12.24 -17.82 -0.07
CA ALA A 158 -11.61 -17.82 1.26
C ALA A 158 -10.31 -17.01 1.30
N ALA A 159 -9.48 -17.09 0.25
CA ALA A 159 -8.28 -16.26 0.15
C ALA A 159 -8.62 -14.76 -0.01
N HIS A 160 -9.66 -14.43 -0.78
CA HIS A 160 -10.16 -13.06 -0.91
C HIS A 160 -10.75 -12.53 0.40
N ALA A 161 -11.53 -13.34 1.13
CA ALA A 161 -12.04 -12.96 2.46
C ALA A 161 -10.90 -12.65 3.45
N GLY A 162 -9.85 -13.49 3.47
CA GLY A 162 -8.67 -13.26 4.30
C GLY A 162 -7.87 -12.01 3.89
N PHE A 163 -7.83 -11.67 2.60
CA PHE A 163 -7.29 -10.39 2.14
C PHE A 163 -8.12 -9.21 2.66
N THR A 164 -9.45 -9.27 2.52
CA THR A 164 -10.39 -8.22 2.96
C THR A 164 -10.28 -7.95 4.46
N GLU A 165 -10.20 -8.99 5.28
CA GLU A 165 -9.99 -8.87 6.73
C GLU A 165 -8.64 -8.16 7.03
N ALA A 166 -7.56 -8.59 6.39
CA ALA A 166 -6.24 -8.00 6.57
C ALA A 166 -6.17 -6.54 6.09
N TRP A 167 -6.91 -6.19 5.04
CA TRP A 167 -7.06 -4.83 4.52
C TRP A 167 -7.81 -3.91 5.47
N LEU A 168 -8.97 -4.34 5.98
CA LEU A 168 -9.75 -3.57 6.96
C LEU A 168 -8.97 -3.34 8.26
N ALA A 169 -8.27 -4.37 8.75
CA ALA A 169 -7.39 -4.25 9.90
C ALA A 169 -6.24 -3.26 9.67
N TRP A 170 -5.69 -3.20 8.45
CA TRP A 170 -4.65 -2.23 8.09
C TRP A 170 -5.19 -0.80 8.03
N LEU A 171 -6.36 -0.57 7.41
CA LEU A 171 -6.98 0.76 7.36
C LEU A 171 -7.19 1.34 8.76
N ALA A 172 -7.73 0.54 9.69
CA ALA A 172 -7.90 0.94 11.08
C ALA A 172 -6.57 1.33 11.76
N LEU A 173 -5.51 0.54 11.57
CA LEU A 173 -4.18 0.82 12.14
C LEU A 173 -3.48 2.03 11.50
N ALA A 174 -3.70 2.25 10.21
CA ALA A 174 -3.18 3.40 9.45
C ALA A 174 -3.96 4.70 9.72
N ALA A 175 -5.06 4.63 10.48
CA ALA A 175 -6.05 5.68 10.70
C ALA A 175 -6.64 6.21 9.38
N LEU A 176 -7.13 5.28 8.54
CA LEU A 176 -7.73 5.53 7.24
C LEU A 176 -9.18 5.03 7.18
N GLN A 177 -9.98 5.67 6.35
CA GLN A 177 -11.39 5.37 6.12
C GLN A 177 -11.78 5.68 4.66
N GLY A 178 -13.03 5.40 4.27
CA GLY A 178 -13.57 5.85 2.98
C GLY A 178 -13.51 7.38 2.82
N ALA A 179 -13.07 7.85 1.65
CA ALA A 179 -13.19 9.25 1.26
C ALA A 179 -14.68 9.63 1.07
N PRO A 180 -15.06 10.90 1.27
CA PRO A 180 -16.37 11.35 0.80
C PRO A 180 -16.42 11.21 -0.72
N ILE A 181 -17.53 10.67 -1.25
CA ILE A 181 -17.81 10.77 -2.68
C ILE A 181 -18.20 12.22 -2.92
N GLU A 182 -17.23 13.06 -3.30
CA GLU A 182 -17.54 14.33 -3.94
C GLU A 182 -18.29 14.00 -5.22
N ALA A 183 -19.56 14.39 -5.27
CA ALA A 183 -20.34 14.29 -6.48
C ALA A 183 -19.66 15.16 -7.53
N VAL A 184 -19.02 14.53 -8.50
CA VAL A 184 -18.51 15.23 -9.68
C VAL A 184 -19.73 15.83 -10.36
N SER A 185 -19.93 17.13 -10.17
CA SER A 185 -20.95 17.89 -10.90
C SER A 185 -20.69 17.69 -12.38
N ALA A 186 -21.57 16.93 -13.02
CA ALA A 186 -21.59 16.79 -14.46
C ALA A 186 -22.09 18.12 -15.03
N GLU A 187 -21.17 19.08 -15.19
CA GLU A 187 -21.42 20.26 -16.02
C GLU A 187 -21.50 19.79 -17.47
N THR A 188 -22.74 19.75 -17.95
CA THR A 188 -23.20 19.45 -19.32
C THR A 188 -22.81 20.52 -20.32
#